data_AF-A0A954HJ95-F1
#
_entry.id   AF-A0A954HJ95-F1
#
_cell.length_a   1.000
_cell.length_b   1.000
_cell.length_c   1.000
_cell.angle_alpha   90.00
_cell.angle_beta   90.00
_cell.angle_gamma   90.00
#
_symmetry.space_group_name_H-M   'P 1'
#
loop_
_entity.id
_entity.type
_entity.pdbx_description
1 polymer ?
#
loop_
_entity_poly.entity_id
_entity_poly.type
_entity_poly.pdbx_seq_one_letter_code
_entity_poly.pdbx_strand_id
1 'polypeptide(L)'
;LMSTQPEFMNDYAWLLATCRNESILNADKAIELAEKACELSDKPDPSFLDTLAAAYARKGEYNKAFDTASKALELVSSGSLVGEIDARRELYNQQKPFTEEEVK
;
A
#
# COMPACT_ATOMS: atom_id res chain seq x y z
N LEU A 1 -16.16 -16.33 -6.66
CA LEU A 1 -15.22 -16.38 -5.53
C LEU A 1 -15.57 -15.22 -4.62
N MET A 2 -15.86 -15.47 -3.34
CA MET A 2 -16.15 -14.40 -2.39
C MET A 2 -14.83 -13.76 -1.99
N SER A 3 -14.62 -12.49 -2.37
CA SER A 3 -13.61 -11.64 -1.75
C SER A 3 -13.88 -11.66 -0.25
N THR A 4 -12.92 -12.09 0.57
CA THR A 4 -13.03 -11.98 2.02
C THR A 4 -12.90 -10.49 2.42
N GLN A 5 -13.30 -10.19 3.65
CA GLN A 5 -13.39 -8.81 4.13
C GLN A 5 -12.07 -8.00 4.05
N PRO A 6 -10.87 -8.56 4.34
CA PRO A 6 -9.63 -7.80 4.31
C PRO A 6 -9.14 -7.47 2.91
N GLU A 7 -9.34 -8.32 1.90
CA GLU A 7 -8.96 -8.04 0.51
C GLU A 7 -9.74 -6.85 -0.04
N PHE A 8 -11.05 -6.77 0.24
CA PHE A 8 -11.85 -5.63 -0.17
C PHE A 8 -11.42 -4.33 0.52
N MET A 9 -11.07 -4.40 1.81
CA MET A 9 -10.51 -3.25 2.54
C MET A 9 -9.18 -2.82 1.93
N ASN A 10 -8.32 -3.78 1.59
CA ASN A 10 -7.04 -3.53 0.95
C ASN A 10 -7.21 -2.86 -0.43
N ASP A 11 -8.04 -3.42 -1.30
CA ASP A 11 -8.25 -2.89 -2.65
C ASP A 11 -8.80 -1.46 -2.60
N TYR A 12 -9.71 -1.19 -1.67
CA TYR A 12 -10.23 0.16 -1.48
C TYR A 12 -9.19 1.11 -0.88
N ALA A 13 -8.39 0.64 0.09
CA ALA A 13 -7.29 1.42 0.64
C ALA A 13 -6.26 1.80 -0.43
N TRP A 14 -5.92 0.85 -1.31
CA TRP A 14 -5.02 1.08 -2.43
C TRP A 14 -5.56 2.19 -3.34
N LEU A 15 -6.81 2.09 -3.78
CA LEU A 15 -7.45 3.12 -4.61
C LEU A 15 -7.38 4.51 -3.95
N LEU A 16 -7.72 4.61 -2.67
CA LEU A 16 -7.71 5.87 -1.92
C LEU A 16 -6.30 6.45 -1.70
N ALA A 17 -5.26 5.61 -1.78
CA ALA A 17 -3.87 6.03 -1.61
C ALA A 17 -3.17 6.38 -2.94
N THR A 18 -3.48 5.67 -4.03
CA THR A 18 -2.65 5.66 -5.24
C THR A 18 -3.35 6.24 -6.47
N CYS A 19 -4.66 6.46 -6.45
CA CYS A 19 -5.34 6.97 -7.64
C CYS A 19 -4.87 8.38 -8.03
N ARG A 20 -4.93 8.69 -9.34
CA ARG A 20 -4.58 10.02 -9.86
C ARG A 20 -5.63 11.08 -9.56
N ASN A 21 -6.88 10.69 -9.39
CA ASN A 21 -7.98 11.62 -9.14
C ASN A 21 -7.94 12.11 -7.69
N GLU A 22 -7.48 13.35 -7.51
CA GLU A 22 -7.38 13.98 -6.18
C GLU A 22 -8.70 14.03 -5.40
N SER A 23 -9.86 13.99 -6.08
CA SER A 23 -11.17 13.96 -5.41
C SER A 23 -11.49 12.60 -4.78
N ILE A 24 -10.78 11.55 -5.16
CA ILE A 24 -10.91 10.20 -4.60
C ILE A 24 -9.89 9.97 -3.49
N LEU A 25 -8.72 10.63 -3.57
CA LEU A 25 -7.64 10.46 -2.61
C LEU A 25 -8.10 10.75 -1.17
N ASN A 26 -7.82 9.82 -0.27
CA ASN A 26 -8.10 9.98 1.16
C ASN A 26 -7.08 9.17 1.98
N ALA A 27 -6.01 9.84 2.38
CA ALA A 27 -4.90 9.20 3.10
C ALA A 27 -5.35 8.59 4.43
N ASP A 28 -6.16 9.31 5.20
CA ASP A 28 -6.65 8.85 6.51
C ASP A 28 -7.48 7.60 6.40
N LYS A 29 -8.42 7.58 5.44
CA LYS A 29 -9.26 6.41 5.22
C LYS A 29 -8.48 5.24 4.64
N ALA A 30 -7.49 5.51 3.78
CA ALA A 30 -6.61 4.48 3.26
C ALA A 30 -5.81 3.80 4.38
N ILE A 31 -5.25 4.58 5.31
CA ILE A 31 -4.52 4.04 6.48
C ILE A 31 -5.45 3.17 7.32
N GLU A 32 -6.63 3.69 7.70
CA GLU A 32 -7.61 2.95 8.52
C GLU A 32 -7.96 1.58 7.91
N LEU A 33 -8.22 1.55 6.60
CA LEU A 33 -8.59 0.33 5.89
C LEU A 33 -7.42 -0.63 5.72
N ALA A 34 -6.22 -0.13 5.39
CA ALA A 34 -5.02 -0.95 5.21
C ALA A 34 -4.53 -1.56 6.53
N GLU A 35 -4.56 -0.80 7.63
CA GLU A 35 -4.25 -1.31 8.98
C GLU A 35 -5.23 -2.43 9.35
N LYS A 36 -6.53 -2.21 9.13
CA LYS A 36 -7.55 -3.23 9.42
C LYS A 36 -7.41 -4.48 8.54
N ALA A 37 -7.03 -4.34 7.26
CA ALA A 37 -6.73 -5.48 6.40
C ALA A 37 -5.54 -6.29 6.93
N CYS A 38 -4.48 -5.61 7.39
CA CYS A 38 -3.33 -6.26 8.01
C CYS A 38 -3.70 -7.00 9.31
N GLU A 39 -4.53 -6.39 10.17
CA GLU A 39 -4.98 -6.98 11.43
C GLU A 39 -5.88 -8.20 11.25
N LEU A 40 -6.73 -8.18 10.23
CA LEU A 40 -7.68 -9.26 9.94
C LEU A 40 -7.07 -10.41 9.13
N SER A 41 -5.85 -10.24 8.60
CA SER A 41 -5.15 -11.31 7.90
C SER A 41 -4.62 -12.33 8.90
N ASP A 42 -4.88 -13.62 8.65
CA ASP A 42 -4.39 -14.72 9.49
C ASP A 42 -2.85 -14.76 9.60
N LYS A 43 -2.17 -14.16 8.63
CA LYS A 43 -0.71 -14.07 8.52
C LYS A 43 -0.31 -12.78 7.82
N PRO A 44 0.85 -12.18 8.15
CA PRO A 44 1.32 -10.98 7.48
C PRO A 44 1.37 -11.15 5.95
N ASP A 45 0.63 -10.32 5.22
CA ASP A 45 0.57 -10.34 3.76
C ASP A 45 1.41 -9.17 3.21
N PRO A 46 2.43 -9.42 2.36
CA PRO A 46 3.27 -8.37 1.80
C PRO A 46 2.47 -7.36 0.96
N SER A 47 1.37 -7.77 0.32
CA SER A 47 0.52 -6.90 -0.50
C SER A 47 -0.27 -5.91 0.36
N PHE A 48 -0.70 -6.35 1.56
CA PHE A 48 -1.41 -5.47 2.50
C PHE A 48 -0.46 -4.47 3.14
N LEU A 49 0.75 -4.91 3.50
CA LEU A 49 1.79 -4.03 4.01
C LEU A 49 2.23 -3.00 2.97
N ASP A 50 2.36 -3.40 1.70
CA ASP A 50 2.67 -2.47 0.62
C ASP A 50 1.55 -1.43 0.41
N THR A 51 0.29 -1.84 0.51
CA THR A 51 -0.85 -0.91 0.49
C THR A 51 -0.82 0.07 1.67
N LEU A 52 -0.50 -0.41 2.86
CA LEU A 52 -0.32 0.43 4.04
C LEU A 52 0.84 1.43 3.85
N ALA A 53 1.95 0.99 3.25
CA ALA A 53 3.07 1.85 2.91
C ALA A 53 2.66 2.97 1.94
N ALA A 54 1.89 2.64 0.90
CA ALA A 54 1.34 3.63 -0.02
C ALA A 54 0.41 4.64 0.67
N ALA A 55 -0.42 4.19 1.61
CA ALA A 55 -1.30 5.04 2.39
C ALA A 55 -0.51 6.02 3.29
N TYR A 56 0.52 5.54 3.99
CA TYR A 56 1.42 6.41 4.76
C TYR A 56 2.14 7.43 3.87
N ALA A 57 2.63 7.02 2.70
CA ALA A 57 3.28 7.93 1.77
C ALA A 57 2.33 9.01 1.27
N ARG A 58 1.06 8.67 0.98
CA ARG A 58 0.03 9.64 0.59
C ARG A 58 -0.26 10.67 1.70
N LYS A 59 -0.18 10.26 2.96
CA LYS A 59 -0.29 11.15 4.14
C LYS A 59 0.95 12.06 4.31
N GLY A 60 2.06 11.73 3.66
CA GLY A 60 3.36 12.39 3.83
C GLY A 60 4.23 11.77 4.94
N GLU A 61 3.82 10.63 5.50
CA GLU A 61 4.55 9.90 6.54
C GLU A 61 5.60 8.97 5.93
N TYR A 62 6.52 9.54 5.14
CA TYR A 62 7.43 8.78 4.29
C TYR A 62 8.36 7.80 5.04
N ASN A 63 8.79 8.13 6.26
CA ASN A 63 9.58 7.20 7.08
C ASN A 63 8.78 5.93 7.41
N LYS A 64 7.51 6.07 7.82
CA LYS A 64 6.64 4.91 8.08
C LYS A 64 6.36 4.12 6.80
N ALA A 65 6.21 4.82 5.67
CA ALA A 65 6.03 4.18 4.37
C ALA A 65 7.25 3.34 3.99
N PHE A 66 8.46 3.88 4.12
CA PHE A 66 9.70 3.17 3.86
C PHE A 66 9.86 1.93 4.77
N ASP A 67 9.64 2.09 6.07
CA ASP A 67 9.77 0.99 7.03
C ASP A 67 8.74 -0.12 6.76
N THR A 68 7.51 0.25 6.42
CA THR A 68 6.43 -0.70 6.12
C THR A 68 6.69 -1.45 4.81
N ALA A 69 7.12 -0.76 3.75
CA ALA A 69 7.51 -1.40 2.50
C ALA A 69 8.73 -2.31 2.66
N SER A 70 9.67 -1.95 3.54
CA SER A 70 10.82 -2.81 3.88
C SER A 70 10.38 -4.11 4.56
N LYS A 71 9.44 -4.05 5.50
CA LYS A 71 8.84 -5.26 6.10
C LYS A 71 8.12 -6.12 5.07
N ALA A 72 7.42 -5.51 4.12
CA ALA A 72 6.79 -6.26 3.03
C ALA A 72 7.84 -7.03 2.20
N LEU A 73 8.98 -6.40 1.89
CA LEU A 73 10.10 -7.03 1.18
C LEU A 73 10.77 -8.16 1.95
N GLU A 74 10.77 -8.13 3.28
CA GLU A 74 11.26 -9.26 4.09
C GLU A 74 10.37 -10.51 3.95
N LEU A 75 9.09 -10.35 3.59
CA LEU A 75 8.11 -11.43 3.49
C LEU A 75 7.93 -11.97 2.06
N VAL A 76 8.26 -11.19 1.04
CA VAL A 76 8.18 -11.63 -0.37
C VAL A 76 9.53 -12.15 -0.85
N SER A 77 9.56 -13.41 -1.28
CA SER A 77 10.81 -14.09 -1.67
C SER A 77 11.10 -14.07 -3.17
N SER A 78 10.07 -13.93 -4.02
CA SER A 78 10.20 -13.91 -5.48
C SER A 78 8.92 -13.40 -6.16
N GLY A 79 9.03 -12.93 -7.40
CA GLY A 79 7.89 -12.46 -8.22
C GLY A 79 7.96 -10.97 -8.57
N SER A 80 7.02 -10.51 -9.41
CA SER A 80 6.96 -9.10 -9.82
C SER A 80 6.75 -8.16 -8.63
N LEU A 81 6.00 -8.62 -7.63
CA LEU A 81 5.71 -7.88 -6.41
C LEU A 81 6.98 -7.39 -5.68
N VAL A 82 8.09 -8.15 -5.70
CA VAL A 82 9.36 -7.71 -5.11
C VAL A 82 9.83 -6.40 -5.77
N GLY A 83 9.88 -6.38 -7.10
CA GLY A 83 10.34 -5.20 -7.84
C GLY A 83 9.38 -4.02 -7.72
N GLU A 84 8.07 -4.29 -7.65
CA GLU A 84 7.04 -3.26 -7.47
C GLU A 84 7.13 -2.59 -6.09
N ILE A 85 7.24 -3.38 -5.02
CA ILE A 85 7.40 -2.86 -3.65
C ILE A 85 8.73 -2.11 -3.52
N ASP A 86 9.83 -2.65 -4.07
CA ASP A 86 11.13 -1.99 -4.01
C ASP A 86 11.12 -0.63 -4.72
N ALA A 87 10.51 -0.55 -5.92
CA ALA A 87 10.33 0.71 -6.64
C ALA A 87 9.50 1.72 -5.83
N ARG A 88 8.42 1.29 -5.18
CA ARG A 88 7.61 2.14 -4.29
C ARG A 88 8.38 2.60 -3.06
N ARG A 89 9.13 1.70 -2.41
CA ARG A 89 9.99 2.04 -1.26
C ARG A 89 11.01 3.12 -1.64
N GLU A 90 11.62 3.03 -2.82
CA GLU A 90 12.57 4.06 -3.28
C GLU A 90 11.90 5.41 -3.56
N LEU A 91 10.64 5.44 -3.99
CA LEU A 91 9.86 6.69 -4.06
C LEU A 91 9.69 7.29 -2.66
N TYR A 92 9.37 6.46 -1.66
CA TYR A 92 9.17 6.91 -0.28
C TYR A 92 10.46 7.44 0.35
N ASN A 93 11.60 6.81 0.07
CA ASN A 93 12.93 7.31 0.44
C ASN A 93 13.20 8.71 -0.14
N GLN A 94 12.67 9.00 -1.34
CA GLN A 94 12.73 10.32 -1.98
C GLN A 94 11.62 11.28 -1.54
N GLN A 95 10.80 10.92 -0.55
CA GLN A 95 9.64 11.68 -0.09
C GLN A 95 8.62 11.96 -1.21
N LYS A 96 8.37 10.96 -2.07
CA LYS A 96 7.38 11.02 -3.15
C LYS A 96 6.32 9.94 -2.95
N PRO A 97 5.02 10.26 -3.04
CA PRO A 97 3.98 9.23 -3.01
C PRO A 97 3.95 8.47 -4.34
N PHE A 98 3.54 7.20 -4.28
CA PHE A 98 3.21 6.45 -5.48
C PHE A 98 1.83 6.87 -5.99
N THR A 99 1.70 7.05 -7.31
CA THR A 99 0.42 7.31 -7.97
C THR A 99 0.36 6.40 -9.19
N GLU A 100 -0.71 5.63 -9.35
CA GLU A 100 -0.88 4.75 -10.50
C GLU A 100 -0.95 5.55 -11.80
N GLU A 101 -0.32 5.02 -12.84
CA GLU A 101 -0.52 5.52 -14.20
C GLU A 101 -1.86 5.04 -14.74
N GLU A 102 -2.55 5.87 -15.53
CA GLU A 102 -3.75 5.41 -16.23
C GLU A 102 -3.38 4.27 -17.18
N VAL A 103 -4.01 3.11 -16.98
CA VAL A 103 -4.06 2.08 -18.01
C VAL A 103 -4.88 2.69 -19.16
N LYS A 104 -4.19 3.05 -20.24
CA LYS A 104 -4.81 3.57 -21.47
C LYS A 104 -5.70 2.53 -22.14
#